data_AF-A0A537J4Y6-F1
#
_entry.id   AF-A0A537J4Y6-F1
#
_cell.length_a   1.000
_cell.length_b   1.000
_cell.length_c   1.000
_cell.angle_alpha   90.00
_cell.angle_beta   90.00
_cell.angle_gamma   90.00
#
_symmetry.space_group_name_H-M   'P 1'
#
loop_
_entity.id
_entity.type
_entity.pdbx_description
1 polymer ?
#
loop_
_entity_poly.entity_id
_entity_poly.type
_entity_poly.pdbx_seq_one_letter_code
_entity_poly.pdbx_strand_id
1 'polypeptide(L)'
;MAVTRAIAAVGLLAVVATAARVDAGHESPFYPSFYPHEIHLESVPPAAAAGLLRQASIHAFVGADPFDGRSIPADVASVESLGAYVVLTLNTAVPALRGRDARCALSSRLGAMLARRGGAFVLHPYPVTPY
;
A
#
# COMPACT_ATOMS: atom_id res chain seq x y z
N MET A 1 -7.42 -28.31 -28.82
CA MET A 1 -6.58 -27.92 -27.66
C MET A 1 -5.36 -27.06 -28.03
N ALA A 2 -4.63 -27.34 -29.12
CA ALA A 2 -3.45 -26.54 -29.51
C ALA A 2 -3.79 -25.09 -29.92
N VAL A 3 -4.86 -24.91 -30.71
CA VAL A 3 -5.29 -23.58 -31.20
C VAL A 3 -5.73 -22.66 -30.05
N THR A 4 -6.48 -23.19 -29.08
CA THR A 4 -6.93 -22.43 -27.90
C THR A 4 -5.74 -21.99 -27.03
N ARG A 5 -4.71 -22.84 -26.89
CA ARG A 5 -3.47 -22.50 -26.18
C ARG A 5 -2.66 -21.42 -26.92
N ALA A 6 -2.63 -21.47 -28.25
CA ALA A 6 -1.96 -20.47 -29.05
C ALA A 6 -2.65 -19.09 -28.94
N ILE A 7 -3.98 -19.06 -29.00
CA ILE A 7 -4.76 -17.82 -28.83
C ILE A 7 -4.55 -17.23 -27.43
N ALA A 8 -4.58 -18.06 -26.39
CA ALA A 8 -4.32 -17.61 -25.01
C ALA A 8 -2.90 -17.06 -24.84
N ALA A 9 -1.88 -17.70 -25.45
CA ALA A 9 -0.50 -17.23 -25.39
C ALA A 9 -0.32 -15.88 -26.11
N VAL A 10 -0.94 -15.71 -27.27
CA VAL A 10 -0.90 -14.44 -28.02
C VAL A 10 -1.64 -13.34 -27.25
N GLY A 11 -2.79 -13.64 -26.66
CA GLY A 11 -3.52 -12.69 -25.81
C GLY A 11 -2.70 -12.24 -24.60
N LEU A 12 -2.00 -13.17 -23.93
CA LEU A 12 -1.13 -12.84 -22.81
C LEU A 12 0.07 -11.98 -23.24
N LEU A 13 0.70 -12.31 -24.37
CA LEU A 13 1.79 -11.52 -24.95
C LEU A 13 1.35 -10.10 -25.31
N ALA A 14 0.16 -9.95 -25.87
CA ALA A 14 -0.40 -8.64 -26.19
C ALA A 14 -0.62 -7.80 -24.93
N VAL A 15 -1.19 -8.39 -23.87
CA VAL A 15 -1.39 -7.70 -22.58
C VAL A 15 -0.06 -7.26 -21.96
N VAL A 16 0.96 -8.12 -21.96
CA VAL A 16 2.30 -7.78 -21.44
C VAL A 16 2.96 -6.68 -22.28
N ALA A 17 2.81 -6.73 -23.61
CA ALA A 17 3.38 -5.72 -24.51
C ALA A 17 2.72 -4.34 -24.35
N THR A 18 1.45 -4.29 -23.93
CA THR A 18 0.71 -3.03 -23.69
C THR A 18 0.66 -2.62 -22.22
N ALA A 19 1.17 -3.44 -21.30
CA ALA A 19 1.27 -3.05 -19.90
C ALA A 19 2.17 -1.82 -19.81
N ALA A 20 1.57 -0.69 -19.40
CA ALA A 20 2.24 0.60 -19.35
C ALA A 20 3.57 0.48 -18.62
N ARG A 21 4.63 1.05 -19.21
CA ARG A 21 5.91 1.18 -18.51
C ARG A 21 5.66 2.06 -17.29
N VAL A 22 5.77 1.47 -16.11
CA VAL A 22 5.85 2.22 -14.86
C VAL A 22 7.28 2.76 -14.83
N ASP A 23 7.45 3.98 -15.32
CA ASP A 23 8.70 4.70 -15.17
C ASP A 23 8.78 5.18 -13.72
N ALA A 24 9.83 4.79 -13.00
CA ALA A 24 10.10 5.39 -11.70
C ALA A 24 10.39 6.87 -11.97
N GLY A 25 9.49 7.75 -11.52
CA GLY A 25 9.51 9.16 -11.90
C GLY A 25 10.89 9.77 -11.70
N HIS A 26 11.49 10.26 -12.78
CA HIS A 26 12.69 11.08 -12.70
C HIS A 26 12.32 12.37 -11.96
N GLU A 27 12.93 12.58 -10.80
CA GLU A 27 12.81 13.85 -10.09
C GLU A 27 13.24 14.99 -11.02
N SER A 28 12.35 15.97 -11.24
CA SER A 28 12.70 17.17 -11.98
C SER A 28 13.77 17.95 -11.20
N PRO A 29 14.93 18.29 -11.80
CA PRO A 29 15.96 19.08 -11.11
C PRO A 29 15.52 20.54 -10.88
N PHE A 30 14.39 20.94 -11.48
CA PHE A 30 13.74 22.22 -11.28
C PHE A 30 12.47 22.00 -10.46
N TYR A 31 12.44 22.57 -9.26
CA TYR A 31 11.23 22.68 -8.46
C TYR A 31 10.57 24.03 -8.76
N PRO A 32 9.41 24.05 -9.42
CA PRO A 32 8.63 25.26 -9.60
C PRO A 32 8.35 25.96 -8.27
N SER A 33 8.19 27.29 -8.30
CA SER A 33 7.90 28.12 -7.13
C SER A 33 6.57 27.80 -6.41
N PHE A 34 5.77 26.88 -6.95
CA PHE A 34 4.53 26.42 -6.33
C PHE A 34 4.71 25.20 -5.41
N TYR A 35 5.92 24.62 -5.33
CA TYR A 35 6.21 23.66 -4.26
C TYR A 35 6.32 24.40 -2.92
N PRO A 36 5.70 23.87 -1.86
CA PRO A 36 5.75 24.52 -0.56
C PRO A 36 7.18 24.63 -0.08
N HIS A 37 7.53 25.79 0.48
CA HIS A 37 8.85 26.02 1.06
C HIS A 37 9.09 25.15 2.31
N GLU A 38 8.01 24.78 3.01
CA GLU A 38 8.04 23.98 4.23
C GLU A 38 6.87 23.00 4.25
N ILE A 39 7.12 21.78 4.75
CA ILE A 39 6.10 20.76 4.98
C ILE A 39 6.08 20.43 6.46
N HIS A 40 4.96 20.74 7.13
CA HIS A 40 4.72 20.36 8.52
C HIS A 40 4.06 18.98 8.59
N LEU A 41 4.67 18.08 9.36
CA LEU A 41 4.12 16.76 9.64
C LEU A 41 3.74 16.70 11.11
N GLU A 42 2.46 16.43 11.37
CA GLU A 42 1.92 16.29 12.73
C GLU A 42 1.02 15.07 12.84
N SER A 43 0.91 14.53 14.05
CA SER A 43 -0.01 13.45 14.35
C SER A 43 -1.32 14.05 14.87
N VAL A 44 -2.42 13.74 14.21
CA VAL A 44 -3.77 14.15 14.63
C VAL A 44 -4.66 12.94 14.93
N PRO A 45 -5.60 13.04 15.88
CA PRO A 45 -6.60 11.99 16.08
C PRO A 45 -7.41 11.77 14.79
N PRO A 46 -7.66 10.52 14.34
CA PRO A 46 -8.43 10.26 13.11
C PRO A 46 -9.81 10.93 13.11
N ALA A 47 -10.48 10.98 14.26
CA ALA A 47 -11.78 11.62 14.43
C ALA A 47 -11.75 13.14 14.20
N ALA A 48 -10.60 13.80 14.33
CA ALA A 48 -10.43 15.24 14.12
C ALA A 48 -10.11 15.60 12.65
N ALA A 49 -9.57 14.65 11.88
CA ALA A 49 -9.00 14.90 10.56
C ALA A 49 -10.01 15.51 9.57
N ALA A 50 -11.24 15.01 9.52
CA ALA A 50 -12.27 15.57 8.63
C ALA A 50 -12.61 17.03 8.94
N GLY A 51 -12.58 17.42 10.22
CA GLY A 51 -12.80 18.80 10.63
C GLY A 51 -11.65 19.71 10.18
N LEU A 52 -10.41 19.27 10.38
CA LEU A 52 -9.21 20.00 9.97
C LEU A 52 -9.12 20.18 8.45
N LEU A 53 -9.47 19.14 7.67
CA LEU A 53 -9.53 19.23 6.21
C LEU A 53 -10.58 20.24 5.75
N ARG A 54 -11.79 20.22 6.33
CA ARG A 54 -12.86 21.17 5.99
C ARG A 54 -12.52 22.62 6.32
N GLN A 55 -11.67 22.84 7.30
CA GLN A 55 -11.22 24.17 7.72
C GLN A 55 -9.95 24.63 6.99
N ALA A 56 -9.41 23.78 6.10
CA ALA A 56 -8.11 23.99 5.46
C ALA A 56 -6.94 24.16 6.47
N SER A 57 -7.08 23.62 7.68
CA SER A 57 -6.03 23.63 8.70
C SER A 57 -4.94 22.60 8.41
N ILE A 58 -5.27 21.55 7.67
CA ILE A 58 -4.32 20.58 7.11
C ILE A 58 -4.62 20.41 5.62
N HIS A 59 -3.56 20.17 4.83
CA HIS A 59 -3.66 20.00 3.38
C HIS A 59 -3.86 18.53 2.96
N ALA A 60 -3.39 17.60 3.78
CA ALA A 60 -3.46 16.17 3.52
C ALA A 60 -3.57 15.39 4.82
N PHE A 61 -4.23 14.23 4.76
CA PHE A 61 -4.32 13.27 5.85
C PHE A 61 -3.98 11.88 5.33
N VAL A 62 -3.07 11.18 6.02
CA VAL A 62 -2.65 9.82 5.69
C VAL A 62 -3.23 8.88 6.75
N GLY A 63 -4.12 7.98 6.34
CA GLY A 63 -4.79 7.05 7.25
C GLY A 63 -6.04 6.43 6.65
N ALA A 64 -6.91 5.90 7.52
CA ALA A 64 -8.25 5.47 7.13
C ALA A 64 -9.11 6.66 6.67
N ASP A 65 -10.22 6.39 5.99
CA ASP A 65 -11.14 7.44 5.52
C ASP A 65 -11.60 8.34 6.69
N PRO A 66 -11.18 9.62 6.74
CA PRO A 66 -11.55 10.52 7.83
C PRO A 66 -13.03 10.92 7.77
N PHE A 67 -13.68 10.78 6.61
CA PHE A 67 -15.09 11.10 6.41
C PHE A 67 -16.01 9.94 6.75
N ASP A 68 -15.50 8.74 7.00
CA ASP A 68 -16.27 7.55 7.40
C ASP A 68 -17.43 7.25 6.43
N GLY A 69 -17.13 7.25 5.12
CA GLY A 69 -18.09 7.02 4.04
C GLY A 69 -19.05 8.17 3.75
N ARG A 70 -18.95 9.30 4.46
CA ARG A 70 -19.76 10.50 4.20
C ARG A 70 -19.23 11.27 2.99
N SER A 71 -20.02 12.22 2.50
CA SER A 71 -19.65 13.08 1.36
C SER A 71 -18.33 13.80 1.62
N ILE A 72 -17.38 13.61 0.70
CA ILE A 72 -16.12 14.35 0.66
C ILE A 72 -16.41 15.77 0.12
N PRO A 73 -15.88 16.84 0.75
CA PRO A 73 -15.98 18.21 0.22
C PRO A 73 -15.49 18.33 -1.23
N ALA A 74 -16.05 19.26 -2.01
CA ALA A 74 -15.74 19.39 -3.44
C ALA A 74 -14.28 19.77 -3.74
N ASP A 75 -13.59 20.36 -2.76
CA ASP A 75 -12.19 20.77 -2.79
C ASP A 75 -11.22 19.73 -2.20
N VAL A 76 -11.73 18.58 -1.75
CA VAL A 76 -10.93 17.49 -1.19
C VAL A 76 -11.03 16.28 -2.12
N ALA A 77 -9.89 15.68 -2.42
CA ALA A 77 -9.81 14.43 -3.19
C ALA A 77 -9.33 13.28 -2.30
N SER A 78 -9.89 12.09 -2.54
CA SER A 78 -9.32 10.84 -2.02
C SER A 78 -8.27 10.32 -3.00
N VAL A 79 -7.13 9.89 -2.47
CA VAL A 79 -6.07 9.24 -3.25
C VAL A 79 -5.80 7.88 -2.64
N GLU A 80 -5.88 6.84 -3.46
CA GLU A 80 -5.54 5.49 -3.04
C GLU A 80 -4.02 5.35 -2.95
N SER A 81 -3.53 4.85 -1.82
CA SER A 81 -2.12 4.49 -1.68
C SER A 81 -1.83 3.22 -2.48
N LEU A 82 -0.68 3.16 -3.16
CA LEU A 82 -0.26 2.03 -4.02
C LEU A 82 0.06 0.73 -3.25
N GLY A 83 -0.42 0.61 -2.00
CA GLY A 83 -0.12 -0.48 -1.09
C GLY A 83 1.11 -0.20 -0.23
N ALA A 84 1.21 -0.93 0.87
CA ALA A 84 2.35 -0.88 1.77
C ALA A 84 2.74 -2.30 2.18
N TYR A 85 4.02 -2.52 2.47
CA TYR A 85 4.50 -3.77 3.03
C TYR A 85 4.34 -3.78 4.55
N VAL A 86 3.63 -4.76 5.07
CA VAL A 86 3.59 -5.03 6.51
C VAL A 86 4.58 -6.15 6.82
N VAL A 87 5.63 -5.82 7.58
CA VAL A 87 6.66 -6.78 7.99
C VAL A 87 6.36 -7.29 9.39
N LEU A 88 6.20 -8.61 9.50
CA LEU A 88 6.07 -9.29 10.78
C LEU A 88 7.46 -9.69 11.30
N THR A 89 7.90 -9.05 12.39
CA THR A 89 9.12 -9.42 13.10
C THR A 89 8.77 -10.17 14.39
N LEU A 90 9.34 -11.37 14.57
CA LEU A 90 9.12 -12.20 15.76
C LEU A 90 10.25 -12.03 16.77
N ASN A 91 9.91 -11.63 18.00
CA ASN A 91 10.88 -11.38 19.06
C ASN A 91 11.52 -12.68 19.57
N THR A 92 12.82 -12.86 19.32
CA THR A 92 13.60 -14.05 19.72
C THR A 92 13.96 -14.09 21.21
N ALA A 93 13.76 -12.98 21.95
CA ALA A 93 13.94 -12.97 23.40
C ALA A 93 12.85 -13.78 24.12
N VAL A 94 11.68 -13.95 23.50
CA VAL A 94 10.60 -14.80 24.01
C VAL A 94 11.04 -16.27 23.92
N PRO A 95 11.09 -17.04 25.03
CA PRO A 95 11.58 -18.42 25.02
C PRO A 95 10.90 -19.31 23.97
N ALA A 96 9.58 -19.17 23.82
CA ALA A 96 8.78 -19.93 22.86
C ALA A 96 9.09 -19.61 21.38
N LEU A 97 9.73 -18.47 21.08
CA LEU A 97 10.06 -18.02 19.72
C LEU A 97 11.57 -18.03 19.44
N ARG A 98 12.38 -18.56 20.37
CA ARG A 98 13.83 -18.68 20.22
C ARG A 98 14.21 -19.63 19.08
N GLY A 99 13.45 -20.72 18.92
CA GLY A 99 13.65 -21.71 17.85
C GLY A 99 13.18 -21.22 16.48
N ARG A 100 13.94 -21.53 15.43
CA ARG A 100 13.59 -21.22 14.03
C ARG A 100 12.23 -21.81 13.65
N ASP A 101 12.00 -23.07 13.96
CA ASP A 101 10.79 -23.77 13.52
C ASP A 101 9.53 -23.22 14.18
N ALA A 102 9.61 -22.80 15.45
CA ALA A 102 8.53 -22.12 16.14
C ALA A 102 8.16 -20.78 15.45
N ARG A 103 9.18 -20.02 15.02
CA ARG A 103 8.97 -18.77 14.26
C ARG A 103 8.36 -19.03 12.88
N CYS A 104 8.86 -20.03 12.16
CA CYS A 104 8.31 -20.42 10.85
C CYS A 104 6.86 -20.89 10.98
N ALA A 105 6.53 -21.70 11.99
CA ALA A 105 5.17 -22.16 12.24
C ALA A 105 4.23 -20.99 12.59
N LEU A 106 4.67 -20.06 13.46
CA LEU A 106 3.85 -18.90 13.85
C LEU A 106 3.62 -17.93 12.68
N SER A 107 4.68 -17.57 11.96
CA SER A 107 4.57 -16.69 10.77
C SER A 107 3.66 -17.29 9.70
N SER A 108 3.74 -18.59 9.45
CA SER A 108 2.85 -19.29 8.51
C SER A 108 1.38 -19.22 8.96
N ARG A 109 1.10 -19.44 10.25
CA ARG A 109 -0.25 -19.33 10.82
C ARG A 109 -0.81 -17.91 10.73
N LEU A 110 0.01 -16.90 11.04
CA LEU A 110 -0.38 -15.50 10.96
C LEU A 110 -0.62 -15.08 9.50
N GLY A 111 0.24 -15.49 8.58
CA GLY A 111 0.05 -15.26 7.15
C GLY A 111 -1.25 -15.87 6.62
N ALA A 112 -1.56 -17.12 7.00
CA ALA A 112 -2.82 -17.77 6.63
C ALA A 112 -4.05 -17.05 7.22
N MET A 113 -3.95 -16.57 8.46
CA MET A 113 -5.02 -15.79 9.11
C MET A 113 -5.25 -14.45 8.40
N LEU A 114 -4.18 -13.75 8.02
CA LEU A 114 -4.27 -12.49 7.26
C LEU A 114 -4.77 -12.70 5.84
N ALA A 115 -4.40 -13.79 5.17
CA ALA A 115 -4.90 -14.13 3.84
C ALA A 115 -6.42 -14.39 3.83
N ARG A 116 -6.97 -14.96 4.92
CA ARG A 116 -8.42 -15.09 5.14
C ARG A 116 -9.14 -13.75 5.37
N ARG A 117 -8.35 -12.69 5.62
CA ARG A 117 -8.60 -11.26 5.43
C ARG A 117 -9.71 -10.84 4.47
N GLY A 118 -9.64 -11.39 3.26
CA GLY A 118 -10.37 -10.94 2.07
C GLY A 118 -9.95 -9.54 1.61
N GLY A 119 -9.17 -9.41 0.53
CA GLY A 119 -8.89 -8.14 -0.17
C GLY A 119 -7.96 -7.14 0.53
N ALA A 120 -7.82 -7.19 1.87
CA ALA A 120 -6.99 -6.24 2.63
C ALA A 120 -5.50 -6.59 2.70
N PHE A 121 -5.14 -7.86 2.47
CA PHE A 121 -3.76 -8.35 2.57
C PHE A 121 -3.46 -9.34 1.46
N VAL A 122 -2.35 -9.11 0.75
CA VAL A 122 -1.76 -10.07 -0.17
C VAL A 122 -0.50 -10.63 0.48
N LEU A 123 -0.43 -11.95 0.64
CA LEU A 123 0.74 -12.60 1.20
C LEU A 123 1.84 -12.72 0.13
N HIS A 124 2.96 -12.04 0.36
CA HIS A 124 4.16 -12.20 -0.47
C HIS A 124 5.21 -13.03 0.29
N PRO A 125 5.56 -14.24 -0.19
CA PRO A 125 6.64 -15.01 0.42
C PRO A 125 7.99 -14.30 0.23
N TYR A 126 8.83 -14.33 1.26
CA TYR A 126 10.19 -13.79 1.18
C TYR A 126 11.05 -14.62 0.19
N PRO A 127 11.98 -14.01 -0.56
CA PRO A 127 12.29 -12.57 -0.62
C PRO A 127 11.25 -11.80 -1.43
N VAL A 128 10.76 -10.71 -0.83
CA VAL A 128 9.99 -9.69 -1.56
C VAL A 128 11.02 -8.78 -2.20
N THR A 129 11.08 -8.76 -3.53
CA THR A 129 11.93 -7.82 -4.27
C THR A 129 11.12 -6.55 -4.50
N PRO A 130 11.47 -5.40 -3.89
CA PRO A 130 10.83 -4.14 -4.22
C PRO A 130 11.40 -3.67 -5.56
N TYR A 131 10.61 -3.77 -6.62
CA TYR A 131 10.85 -3.09 -7.89
C TYR A 131 9.70 -2.13 -8.15
#